data_AF-A0A3D3HCA9-F1
#
_entry.id   AF-A0A3D3HCA9-F1
#
_cell.length_a   1.000
_cell.length_b   1.000
_cell.length_c   1.000
_cell.angle_alpha   90.00
_cell.angle_beta   90.00
_cell.angle_gamma   90.00
#
_symmetry.space_group_name_H-M   'P 1'
#
loop_
_entity.id
_entity.type
_entity.pdbx_description
1 polymer ?
#
loop_
_entity_poly.entity_id
_entity_poly.type
_entity_poly.pdbx_seq_one_letter_code
_entity_poly.pdbx_strand_id
1 'polypeptide(L)'
;MDAGLFDSTCFYRVVRPDNQPKDSVFIEVIQGGRYEAEETGGFPPIPHETTEMTGIRHREGVISMARWTPGTATSEFFICAGDQPELDFGGRRNPDGQGYAAFGKVTRGMDIVRKIHDIDAPGQYLEKPVVILGISRKGK
;
A
#
# COMPACT_ATOMS: atom_id res chain seq x y z
N MET A 1 -6.12 5.55 12.60
CA MET A 1 -6.83 6.83 12.36
C MET A 1 -7.19 7.47 13.70
N ASP A 2 -8.11 6.87 14.48
CA ASP A 2 -8.62 7.46 15.74
C ASP A 2 -7.54 7.79 16.79
N ALA A 3 -6.38 7.13 16.75
CA ALA A 3 -5.24 7.41 17.63
C ALA A 3 -4.26 8.47 17.08
N GLY A 4 -4.57 9.16 15.99
CA GLY A 4 -3.69 10.17 15.36
C GLY A 4 -2.41 9.62 14.72
N LEU A 5 -2.20 8.29 14.74
CA LEU A 5 -0.94 7.67 14.31
C LEU A 5 -0.59 7.84 12.82
N PHE A 6 -1.55 8.29 12.01
CA PHE A 6 -1.31 8.56 10.59
C PHE A 6 -1.07 10.05 10.29
N ASP A 7 -1.24 10.93 11.26
CA ASP A 7 -0.95 12.34 11.06
C ASP A 7 0.56 12.51 10.90
N SER A 8 0.98 13.25 9.87
CA SER A 8 2.39 13.40 9.49
C SER A 8 3.09 12.11 9.02
N THR A 9 2.32 11.07 8.65
CA THR A 9 2.86 9.95 7.87
C THR A 9 3.12 10.36 6.43
N CYS A 10 3.66 9.47 5.60
CA CYS A 10 3.97 9.79 4.22
C CYS A 10 3.76 8.62 3.27
N PHE A 11 3.60 8.93 1.99
CA PHE A 11 3.98 8.02 0.92
C PHE A 11 5.48 8.16 0.72
N TYR A 12 6.21 7.07 0.90
CA TYR A 12 7.68 7.03 0.83
C TYR A 12 8.18 6.14 -0.30
N ARG A 13 7.31 5.30 -0.89
CA ARG A 13 7.68 4.36 -1.94
C ARG A 13 6.67 4.38 -3.08
N VAL A 14 7.19 4.33 -4.30
CA VAL A 14 6.45 4.20 -5.55
C VAL A 14 7.04 3.05 -6.36
N VAL A 15 6.20 2.14 -6.84
CA VAL A 15 6.62 1.01 -7.67
C VAL A 15 6.02 1.18 -9.05
N ARG A 16 6.87 1.16 -10.06
CA ARG A 16 6.56 1.37 -11.48
C ARG A 16 7.28 0.34 -12.34
N PRO A 17 6.83 0.10 -13.58
CA PRO A 17 7.48 -0.85 -14.50
C PRO A 17 8.97 -0.53 -14.75
N ASP A 18 9.36 0.73 -14.73
CA ASP A 18 10.71 1.21 -15.02
C ASP A 18 11.68 1.16 -13.82
N ASN A 19 11.17 0.98 -12.60
CA ASN A 19 11.93 1.15 -11.36
C ASN A 19 11.95 -0.10 -10.44
N GLN A 20 11.61 -1.25 -11.01
CA GLN A 20 11.62 -2.54 -10.33
C GLN A 20 12.51 -3.57 -11.04
N PRO A 21 13.00 -4.60 -10.32
CA PRO A 21 13.81 -5.66 -10.94
C PRO A 21 13.07 -6.28 -12.13
N LYS A 22 13.77 -6.45 -13.26
CA LYS A 22 13.17 -6.93 -14.52
C LYS A 22 12.71 -8.38 -14.49
N ASP A 23 13.21 -9.14 -13.52
CA ASP A 23 12.85 -10.52 -13.23
C ASP A 23 11.70 -10.63 -12.20
N SER A 24 11.20 -9.50 -11.70
CA SER A 24 10.07 -9.47 -10.76
C SER A 24 8.71 -9.45 -11.46
N VAL A 25 7.68 -9.88 -10.74
CA VAL A 25 6.29 -9.69 -11.17
C VAL A 25 5.94 -8.21 -11.07
N PHE A 26 5.74 -7.56 -12.22
CA PHE A 26 5.52 -6.13 -12.26
C PHE A 26 4.22 -5.72 -11.57
N ILE A 27 4.34 -4.73 -10.70
CA ILE A 27 3.21 -4.07 -10.05
C ILE A 27 3.32 -2.55 -10.15
N GLU A 28 2.19 -1.87 -9.95
CA GLU A 28 2.09 -0.41 -9.96
C GLU A 28 1.31 0.10 -8.75
N VAL A 29 2.04 0.56 -7.73
CA VAL A 29 1.47 1.00 -6.45
C VAL A 29 2.19 2.21 -5.88
N ILE A 30 1.49 2.98 -5.06
CA ILE A 30 2.10 3.92 -4.10
C ILE A 30 1.95 3.33 -2.70
N GLN A 31 3.03 3.32 -1.91
CA GLN A 31 3.06 2.77 -0.57
C GLN A 31 3.37 3.87 0.45
N GLY A 32 2.60 3.86 1.53
CA GLY A 32 2.71 4.83 2.62
C GLY A 32 2.38 4.22 3.97
N GLY A 33 2.62 5.00 5.01
CA GLY A 33 2.50 4.57 6.39
C GLY A 33 3.53 5.25 7.27
N ARG A 34 3.83 4.63 8.41
CA ARG A 34 4.67 5.16 9.49
C ARG A 34 6.14 4.79 9.32
N TYR A 35 6.67 4.87 8.10
CA TYR A 35 8.02 4.41 7.75
C TYR A 35 9.14 4.78 8.75
N GLU A 36 9.17 6.04 9.21
CA GLU A 36 10.21 6.49 10.16
C GLU A 36 9.85 6.25 11.64
N ALA A 37 8.59 5.95 11.94
CA ALA A 37 8.05 5.83 13.29
C ALA A 37 7.52 4.42 13.62
N GLU A 38 7.77 3.43 12.75
CA GLU A 38 7.33 2.04 12.96
C GLU A 38 8.01 1.44 14.21
N GLU A 39 9.26 1.84 14.50
CA GLU A 39 10.01 1.37 15.66
C GLU A 39 9.63 2.04 16.99
N THR A 40 8.90 3.17 16.97
CA THR A 40 8.62 3.98 18.18
C THR A 40 7.20 3.78 18.74
N GLY A 41 6.60 2.62 18.47
CA GLY A 41 5.30 2.20 19.00
C GLY A 41 4.24 2.06 17.92
N GLY A 42 3.16 1.33 18.22
CA GLY A 42 2.11 1.01 17.25
C GLY A 42 1.15 -0.04 17.79
N PHE A 43 0.24 -0.50 16.94
CA PHE A 43 -0.63 -1.64 17.25
C PHE A 43 0.06 -2.96 16.86
N PRO A 44 -0.28 -4.09 17.52
CA PRO A 44 0.23 -5.39 17.12
C PRO A 44 -0.20 -5.74 15.69
N PRO A 45 0.50 -6.66 15.01
CA PRO A 45 0.10 -7.14 13.70
C PRO A 45 -1.33 -7.69 13.67
N ILE A 46 -1.98 -7.58 12.53
CA ILE A 46 -3.36 -8.06 12.33
C ILE A 46 -3.41 -9.40 11.56
N PRO A 47 -4.46 -10.22 11.75
CA PRO A 47 -4.70 -11.39 10.93
C PRO A 47 -4.78 -11.07 9.43
N HIS A 48 -4.28 -11.97 8.60
CA HIS A 48 -4.27 -11.80 7.14
C HIS A 48 -5.62 -12.21 6.54
N GLU A 49 -6.37 -11.23 6.03
CA GLU A 49 -7.65 -11.45 5.33
C GLU A 49 -7.42 -11.49 3.81
N THR A 50 -7.34 -12.69 3.23
CA THR A 50 -7.03 -12.83 1.80
C THR A 50 -8.16 -12.33 0.90
N THR A 51 -7.83 -12.02 -0.36
CA THR A 51 -8.86 -11.66 -1.37
C THR A 51 -9.80 -12.82 -1.70
N GLU A 52 -9.41 -14.07 -1.43
CA GLU A 52 -10.30 -15.23 -1.53
C GLU A 52 -11.37 -15.21 -0.42
N MET A 53 -10.98 -14.81 0.80
CA MET A 53 -11.90 -14.68 1.93
C MET A 53 -12.84 -13.48 1.77
N THR A 54 -12.31 -12.33 1.35
CA THR A 54 -13.08 -11.06 1.31
C THR A 54 -13.78 -10.82 -0.03
N GLY A 55 -13.32 -11.43 -1.11
CA GLY A 55 -13.77 -11.15 -2.48
C GLY A 55 -13.28 -9.81 -3.05
N ILE A 56 -12.50 -9.02 -2.29
CA ILE A 56 -12.00 -7.71 -2.72
C ILE A 56 -10.72 -7.94 -3.52
N ARG A 57 -10.78 -7.73 -4.84
CA ARG A 57 -9.63 -7.87 -5.75
C ARG A 57 -8.88 -6.55 -5.94
N HIS A 58 -7.58 -6.62 -6.19
CA HIS A 58 -6.71 -5.46 -6.42
C HIS A 58 -6.95 -4.83 -7.80
N ARG A 59 -8.07 -4.11 -7.91
CA ARG A 59 -8.38 -3.22 -9.05
C ARG A 59 -7.77 -1.83 -8.83
N GLU A 60 -7.80 -1.02 -9.88
CA GLU A 60 -7.39 0.38 -9.78
C GLU A 60 -8.02 1.10 -8.58
N GLY A 61 -7.17 1.77 -7.81
CA GLY A 61 -7.53 2.55 -6.63
C GLY A 61 -7.80 1.73 -5.37
N VAL A 62 -7.67 0.40 -5.42
CA VAL A 62 -7.83 -0.45 -4.22
C VAL A 62 -6.70 -0.18 -3.23
N ILE A 63 -7.10 -0.07 -1.96
CA ILE A 63 -6.24 0.15 -0.81
C ILE A 63 -6.05 -1.21 -0.11
N SER A 64 -4.80 -1.56 0.17
CA SER A 64 -4.44 -2.84 0.76
C SER A 64 -3.32 -2.68 1.78
N MET A 65 -3.27 -3.59 2.75
CA MET A 65 -2.20 -3.63 3.74
C MET A 65 -0.89 -4.10 3.11
N ALA A 66 0.21 -3.42 3.42
CA ALA A 66 1.54 -3.95 3.16
C ALA A 66 1.95 -4.95 4.25
N ARG A 67 2.83 -5.89 3.90
CA ARG A 67 3.30 -6.96 4.79
C ARG A 67 4.68 -7.46 4.40
N TRP A 68 5.34 -8.15 5.35
CA TRP A 68 6.52 -8.97 5.10
C TRP A 68 6.13 -10.42 4.85
N THR A 69 5.41 -11.03 5.79
CA THR A 69 4.80 -12.35 5.65
C THR A 69 3.32 -12.28 6.05
N PRO A 70 2.49 -13.30 5.75
CA PRO A 70 1.10 -13.29 6.18
C PRO A 70 0.98 -13.10 7.69
N GLY A 71 0.13 -12.17 8.12
CA GLY A 71 -0.10 -11.86 9.53
C GLY A 71 0.89 -10.87 10.16
N THR A 72 1.77 -10.24 9.38
CA THR A 72 2.71 -9.21 9.88
C THR A 72 2.28 -7.77 9.59
N ALA A 73 1.12 -7.56 8.97
CA ALA A 73 0.66 -6.23 8.61
C ALA A 73 0.37 -5.40 9.86
N THR A 74 0.89 -4.17 9.90
CA THR A 74 0.76 -3.21 11.02
C THR A 74 0.10 -1.92 10.54
N SER A 75 0.89 -0.89 10.21
CA SER A 75 0.43 0.43 9.78
C SER A 75 0.64 0.72 8.29
N GLU A 76 1.47 -0.07 7.62
CA GLU A 76 1.84 0.18 6.24
C GLU A 76 0.73 -0.25 5.28
N PHE A 77 0.44 0.59 4.29
CA PHE A 77 -0.57 0.35 3.28
C PHE A 77 -0.10 0.79 1.90
N PHE A 78 -0.77 0.32 0.86
CA PHE A 78 -0.54 0.79 -0.50
C PHE A 78 -1.85 1.01 -1.25
N ILE A 79 -1.77 1.79 -2.32
CA ILE A 79 -2.86 2.07 -3.25
C ILE A 79 -2.44 1.63 -4.64
N CYS A 80 -3.30 0.87 -5.32
CA CYS A 80 -3.07 0.40 -6.68
C CYS A 80 -3.25 1.53 -7.70
N ALA A 81 -2.22 1.83 -8.50
CA ALA A 81 -2.28 2.85 -9.57
C ALA A 81 -2.93 2.34 -10.87
N GLY A 82 -3.13 1.02 -10.96
CA GLY A 82 -3.88 0.31 -12.00
C GLY A 82 -4.38 -1.03 -11.47
N ASP A 83 -4.87 -1.92 -12.32
CA ASP A 83 -5.26 -3.28 -11.93
C ASP A 83 -4.01 -4.14 -11.63
N GLN A 84 -4.00 -4.83 -10.48
CA GLN A 84 -2.86 -5.57 -9.94
C GLN A 84 -3.25 -7.01 -9.54
N PRO A 85 -3.72 -7.87 -10.47
CA PRO A 85 -4.21 -9.21 -10.15
C PRO A 85 -3.15 -10.11 -9.49
N GLU A 86 -1.87 -9.83 -9.71
CA GLU A 86 -0.77 -10.58 -9.10
C GLU A 86 -0.59 -10.31 -7.60
N LEU A 87 -1.31 -9.31 -7.06
CA LEU A 87 -1.42 -9.03 -5.62
C LEU A 87 -2.59 -9.77 -4.96
N ASP A 88 -3.51 -10.35 -5.72
CA ASP A 88 -4.60 -11.18 -5.20
C ASP A 88 -4.06 -12.50 -4.64
N PHE A 89 -4.87 -13.20 -3.85
CA PHE A 89 -4.64 -14.59 -3.47
C PHE A 89 -4.42 -15.46 -4.71
N GLY A 90 -3.39 -16.31 -4.68
CA GLY A 90 -2.91 -17.09 -5.82
C GLY A 90 -2.06 -16.31 -6.83
N GLY A 91 -1.91 -14.99 -6.65
CA GLY A 91 -1.02 -14.15 -7.44
C GLY A 91 0.46 -14.44 -7.17
N ARG A 92 1.31 -14.13 -8.15
CA ARG A 92 2.72 -14.54 -8.15
C ARG A 92 3.66 -13.51 -7.54
N ARG A 93 3.15 -12.36 -7.08
CA ARG A 93 4.00 -11.31 -6.52
C ARG A 93 4.79 -11.81 -5.30
N ASN A 94 4.15 -12.63 -4.46
CA ASN A 94 4.76 -13.22 -3.28
C ASN A 94 4.85 -14.74 -3.45
N PRO A 95 6.00 -15.38 -3.13
CA PRO A 95 6.17 -16.83 -3.27
C PRO A 95 5.18 -17.67 -2.45
N ASP A 96 4.63 -17.11 -1.37
CA ASP A 96 3.65 -17.77 -0.50
C ASP A 96 2.24 -17.89 -1.12
N GLY A 97 1.98 -17.19 -2.23
CA GLY A 97 0.69 -17.17 -2.92
C GLY A 97 -0.47 -16.58 -2.10
N GLN A 98 -0.22 -16.00 -0.93
CA GLN A 98 -1.28 -15.48 -0.05
C GLN A 98 -1.76 -14.08 -0.45
N GLY A 99 -1.11 -13.45 -1.44
CA GLY A 99 -1.43 -12.10 -1.89
C GLY A 99 -1.34 -11.05 -0.78
N TYR A 100 -2.11 -9.97 -0.92
CA TYR A 100 -2.22 -8.89 0.05
C TYR A 100 -3.68 -8.70 0.51
N ALA A 101 -3.88 -8.09 1.68
CA ALA A 101 -5.20 -7.90 2.27
C ALA A 101 -5.82 -6.57 1.85
N ALA A 102 -6.70 -6.61 0.84
CA ALA A 102 -7.43 -5.45 0.33
C ALA A 102 -8.63 -5.11 1.23
N PHE A 103 -8.79 -3.83 1.57
CA PHE A 103 -9.79 -3.39 2.56
C PHE A 103 -10.51 -2.07 2.20
N GLY A 104 -10.13 -1.41 1.10
CA GLY A 104 -10.74 -0.14 0.72
C GLY A 104 -10.53 0.21 -0.75
N LYS A 105 -11.13 1.32 -1.16
CA LYS A 105 -10.96 1.86 -2.51
C LYS A 105 -11.03 3.39 -2.52
N VAL A 106 -10.15 4.01 -3.27
CA VAL A 106 -10.20 5.45 -3.58
C VAL A 106 -11.47 5.74 -4.39
N THR A 107 -12.32 6.63 -3.87
CA THR A 107 -13.55 7.05 -4.55
C THR A 107 -13.43 8.40 -5.24
N ARG A 108 -12.44 9.22 -4.84
CA ARG A 108 -12.11 10.54 -5.41
C ARG A 108 -10.60 10.78 -5.23
N GLY A 109 -9.98 11.50 -6.16
CA GLY A 109 -8.56 11.85 -6.09
C GLY A 109 -7.61 10.80 -6.69
N MET A 110 -8.08 9.94 -7.60
CA MET A 110 -7.18 9.02 -8.32
C MET A 110 -6.14 9.75 -9.17
N ASP A 111 -6.43 10.97 -9.64
CA ASP A 111 -5.44 11.81 -10.31
C ASP A 111 -4.30 12.20 -9.38
N ILE A 112 -4.56 12.39 -8.09
CA ILE A 112 -3.53 12.63 -7.07
C ILE A 112 -2.69 11.38 -6.83
N VAL A 113 -3.31 10.19 -6.77
CA VAL A 113 -2.60 8.90 -6.67
C VAL A 113 -1.62 8.75 -7.83
N ARG A 114 -2.06 9.01 -9.07
CA ARG A 114 -1.20 8.96 -10.27
C ARG A 114 -0.08 9.98 -10.23
N LYS A 115 -0.37 11.23 -9.83
CA LYS A 115 0.68 12.26 -9.67
C LYS A 115 1.76 11.86 -8.67
N ILE A 116 1.41 11.17 -7.58
CA ILE A 116 2.40 10.64 -6.63
C ILE A 116 3.19 9.49 -7.27
N HIS A 117 2.50 8.57 -7.96
CA HIS A 117 3.10 7.43 -8.64
C HIS A 117 4.15 7.84 -9.68
N ASP A 118 3.89 8.95 -10.39
CA ASP A 118 4.77 9.51 -11.44
C ASP A 118 5.98 10.29 -10.88
N ILE A 119 6.13 10.47 -9.57
CA ILE A 119 7.29 11.16 -8.99
C ILE A 119 8.56 10.36 -9.29
N ASP A 120 9.60 11.05 -9.77
CA ASP A 120 10.88 10.41 -10.08
C ASP A 120 11.47 9.70 -8.84
N ALA A 121 11.84 8.44 -9.07
CA ALA A 121 12.34 7.52 -8.05
C ALA A 121 13.10 6.40 -8.77
N PRO A 122 14.40 6.59 -9.07
CA PRO A 122 15.19 5.63 -9.84
C PRO A 122 15.26 4.22 -9.22
N GLY A 123 15.13 4.13 -7.89
CA GLY A 123 14.87 2.89 -7.17
C GLY A 123 13.38 2.68 -6.98
N GLN A 124 12.90 2.69 -5.73
CA GLN A 124 11.45 2.74 -5.45
C GLN A 124 11.12 3.74 -4.34
N TYR A 125 12.12 4.20 -3.61
CA TYR A 125 11.94 5.12 -2.50
C TYR A 125 12.07 6.55 -3.01
N LEU A 126 11.17 7.41 -2.54
CA LEU A 126 11.17 8.83 -2.87
C LEU A 126 12.29 9.53 -2.10
N GLU A 127 13.06 10.37 -2.78
CA GLU A 127 14.04 11.26 -2.11
C GLU A 127 13.33 12.22 -1.14
N LYS A 128 12.13 12.67 -1.52
CA LYS A 128 11.25 13.50 -0.69
C LYS A 128 9.89 12.82 -0.54
N PRO A 129 9.62 12.15 0.59
CA PRO A 129 8.32 11.54 0.84
C PRO A 129 7.16 12.54 0.75
N VAL A 130 6.02 12.09 0.24
CA VAL A 130 4.80 12.92 0.15
C VAL A 130 4.02 12.80 1.45
N VAL A 131 4.03 13.87 2.24
CA VAL A 131 3.41 13.90 3.57
C VAL A 131 1.88 13.83 3.48
N ILE A 132 1.31 12.95 4.30
CA ILE A 132 -0.12 12.89 4.60
C ILE A 132 -0.37 13.86 5.76
N LEU A 133 -0.99 15.00 5.44
CA LEU A 133 -1.21 16.08 6.42
C LEU A 133 -2.14 15.69 7.56
N GLY A 134 -3.08 14.76 7.29
CA GLY A 134 -3.96 14.22 8.30
C GLY A 134 -4.95 13.24 7.71
N ILE A 135 -5.52 12.39 8.56
CA ILE A 135 -6.54 11.43 8.14
C ILE A 135 -7.79 11.57 9.02
N SER A 136 -8.92 11.85 8.38
CA SER A 136 -10.22 11.96 9.05
C SER A 136 -11.17 10.84 8.64
N ARG A 137 -11.93 10.31 9.59
CA ARG A 137 -13.06 9.41 9.32
C ARG A 137 -14.35 10.20 9.27
N LYS A 138 -15.04 10.22 8.13
CA LYS A 138 -16.34 10.90 8.02
C LYS A 138 -17.36 10.28 8.99
N GLY A 139 -17.97 11.09 9.85
CA GLY A 139 -18.98 10.66 10.82
C GLY A 139 -18.46 10.42 12.24
N LYS A 140 -17.20 10.76 12.52
CA LYS A 140 -16.67 11.03 13.86
C LYS A 140 -16.02 12.41 13.87
#